data_AF-A0A182ET96-F1
#
_entry.id   AF-A0A182ET96-F1
#
_cell.length_a   1.000
_cell.length_b   1.000
_cell.length_c   1.000
_cell.angle_alpha   90.00
_cell.angle_beta   90.00
_cell.angle_gamma   90.00
#
_symmetry.space_group_name_H-M   'P 1'
#
loop_
_entity.id
_entity.type
_entity.pdbx_description
1 polymer ?
#
loop_
_entity_poly.entity_id
_entity_poly.type
_entity_poly.pdbx_seq_one_letter_code
_entity_poly.pdbx_strand_id
1 'polypeptide(L)'
;YKNGEVSGMHSWLRFYLLERNASQQFNYHGYTIKRFNIMAAVKFSWRNYIKRSGSFFIGTSPEFDLALYTICFLTRQSRDICKFQIEECPFSITSYKLMQQGKIFVGTVYPVAGSFTEKCRKHNSL
;
A
#
# COMPACT_ATOMS: atom_id res chain seq x y z
N TYR A 1 -7.85 9.12 11.16
CA TYR A 1 -9.00 9.35 10.25
C TYR A 1 -8.88 10.74 9.66
N LYS A 2 -9.34 10.97 8.44
CA LYS A 2 -9.40 12.30 7.80
C LYS A 2 -10.68 12.38 6.98
N ASN A 3 -11.46 13.45 7.13
CA ASN A 3 -12.72 13.68 6.42
C ASN A 3 -13.73 12.50 6.49
N GLY A 4 -13.82 11.84 7.65
CA GLY A 4 -14.71 10.68 7.81
C GLY A 4 -14.24 9.40 7.10
N GLU A 5 -12.97 9.33 6.68
CA GLU A 5 -12.36 8.13 6.08
C GLU A 5 -11.11 7.70 6.85
N VAL A 6 -10.75 6.41 6.75
CA VAL A 6 -9.43 5.94 7.17
C VAL A 6 -8.37 6.46 6.19
N SER A 7 -7.51 7.36 6.68
CA SER A 7 -6.35 7.86 5.94
C SER A 7 -5.13 6.97 6.19
N GLY A 8 -4.27 6.82 5.18
CA GLY A 8 -3.12 5.92 5.22
C GLY A 8 -3.55 4.45 5.27
N MET A 9 -2.88 3.65 6.11
CA MET A 9 -3.06 2.21 6.27
C MET A 9 -2.64 1.41 5.02
N HIS A 10 -1.33 1.38 4.79
CA HIS A 10 -0.68 0.74 3.64
C HIS A 10 0.42 -0.26 4.05
N SER A 11 0.29 -0.84 5.24
CA SER A 11 1.19 -1.88 5.75
C SER A 11 0.37 -3.11 6.09
N TRP A 12 0.68 -4.25 5.47
CA TRP A 12 -0.03 -5.51 5.76
C TRP A 12 0.20 -5.97 7.19
N LEU A 13 1.39 -5.74 7.76
CA LEU A 13 1.67 -6.11 9.14
C LEU A 13 0.77 -5.33 10.10
N ARG A 14 0.63 -4.01 9.88
CA ARG A 14 -0.29 -3.19 10.68
C ARG A 14 -1.74 -3.62 10.48
N PHE A 15 -2.13 -3.93 9.25
CA PHE A 15 -3.47 -4.43 8.92
C PHE A 15 -3.77 -5.70 9.71
N TYR A 16 -2.90 -6.72 9.62
CA TYR A 16 -3.01 -7.98 10.33
C TYR A 16 -3.11 -7.79 11.86
N LEU A 17 -2.26 -6.93 12.44
CA LEU A 17 -2.28 -6.66 13.88
C LEU A 17 -3.59 -6.00 14.35
N LEU A 18 -4.23 -5.21 13.50
CA LEU A 18 -5.54 -4.61 13.81
C LEU A 18 -6.67 -5.62 13.64
N GLU A 19 -6.65 -6.40 12.56
CA GLU A 19 -7.65 -7.41 12.27
C GLU A 19 -7.70 -8.51 13.35
N ARG A 20 -6.54 -8.97 13.83
CA ARG A 20 -6.47 -10.03 14.85
C ARG A 20 -6.93 -9.59 16.25
N ASN A 21 -7.10 -8.29 16.49
CA ASN A 21 -7.50 -7.77 17.79
C ASN A 21 -8.95 -7.30 17.75
N ALA A 22 -9.86 -8.11 18.29
CA ALA A 22 -11.30 -7.84 18.29
C ALA A 22 -11.67 -6.47 18.90
N SER A 23 -10.89 -5.95 19.86
CA SER A 23 -11.12 -4.64 20.46
C SER A 23 -10.83 -3.47 19.51
N GLN A 24 -10.15 -3.70 18.39
CA GLN A 24 -9.84 -2.63 17.43
C GLN A 24 -10.99 -2.26 16.50
N GLN A 25 -12.08 -3.06 16.46
CA GLN A 25 -13.22 -2.84 15.58
C GLN A 25 -12.78 -2.67 14.12
N PHE A 26 -11.94 -3.61 13.65
CA PHE A 26 -11.41 -3.65 12.30
C PHE A 26 -12.15 -4.73 11.52
N ASN A 27 -12.69 -4.39 10.35
CA ASN A 27 -13.48 -5.30 9.54
C ASN A 27 -13.07 -5.24 8.07
N TYR A 28 -12.63 -6.37 7.53
CA TYR A 28 -12.27 -6.52 6.12
C TYR A 28 -13.51 -6.77 5.26
N HIS A 29 -13.61 -6.06 4.13
CA HIS A 29 -14.77 -6.13 3.22
C HIS A 29 -14.45 -6.75 1.85
N GLY A 30 -13.27 -7.35 1.68
CA GLY A 30 -12.83 -7.92 0.40
C GLY A 30 -11.74 -7.12 -0.32
N TYR A 31 -11.14 -7.72 -1.34
CA TYR A 31 -10.15 -7.09 -2.21
C TYR A 31 -10.82 -6.54 -3.47
N THR A 32 -10.33 -5.40 -3.95
CA THR A 32 -10.68 -4.84 -5.27
C THR A 32 -9.62 -5.21 -6.31
N ILE A 33 -8.37 -5.38 -5.86
CA ILE A 33 -7.25 -5.84 -6.68
C ILE A 33 -6.46 -6.86 -5.87
N LYS A 34 -6.13 -8.01 -6.48
CA LYS A 34 -5.16 -8.98 -5.94
C LYS A 34 -4.12 -9.30 -7.02
N ARG A 35 -2.85 -9.33 -6.63
CA ARG A 35 -1.71 -9.77 -7.46
C ARG A 35 -1.02 -10.90 -6.73
N PHE A 36 -1.57 -12.10 -6.88
CA PHE A 36 -1.08 -13.32 -6.22
C PHE A 36 -0.84 -13.09 -4.72
N ASN A 37 0.34 -13.44 -4.23
CA ASN A 37 0.78 -13.19 -2.84
C ASN A 37 1.66 -11.94 -2.71
N ILE A 38 1.76 -11.10 -3.75
CA ILE A 38 2.67 -9.95 -3.79
C ILE A 38 2.00 -8.73 -3.16
N MET A 39 0.79 -8.38 -3.60
CA MET A 39 0.07 -7.20 -3.12
C MET A 39 -1.43 -7.29 -3.34
N ALA A 40 -2.17 -6.49 -2.56
CA ALA A 40 -3.60 -6.28 -2.77
C ALA A 40 -3.99 -4.83 -2.57
N ALA A 41 -5.10 -4.44 -3.20
CA ALA A 41 -5.91 -3.29 -2.79
C ALA A 41 -7.20 -3.82 -2.18
N VAL A 42 -7.51 -3.34 -0.97
CA VAL A 42 -8.60 -3.87 -0.14
C VAL A 42 -9.55 -2.77 0.32
N LYS A 43 -10.80 -3.16 0.56
CA LYS A 43 -11.81 -2.36 1.23
C LYS A 43 -11.96 -2.86 2.67
N PHE A 44 -12.01 -1.95 3.63
CA PHE A 44 -12.17 -2.31 5.04
C PHE A 44 -12.78 -1.14 5.83
N SER A 45 -13.15 -1.38 7.08
CA SER A 45 -13.51 -0.33 8.03
C SER A 45 -12.73 -0.47 9.34
N TRP A 46 -12.44 0.67 9.97
CA TRP A 46 -11.77 0.72 11.27
C TRP A 46 -12.46 1.74 12.18
N ARG A 47 -13.00 1.29 13.32
CA ARG A 47 -13.77 2.11 14.29
C ARG A 47 -14.83 2.98 13.60
N ASN A 48 -15.69 2.36 12.79
CA ASN A 48 -16.80 2.96 12.03
C ASN A 48 -16.42 3.79 10.79
N TYR A 49 -15.14 3.98 10.50
CA TYR A 49 -14.71 4.67 9.28
C TYR A 49 -14.39 3.66 8.19
N ILE A 50 -15.00 3.81 7.02
CA ILE A 50 -14.72 2.99 5.84
C ILE A 50 -13.45 3.51 5.16
N LYS A 51 -12.65 2.62 4.58
CA LYS A 51 -11.68 2.93 3.53
C LYS A 51 -12.13 2.22 2.26
N ARG A 52 -12.35 2.98 1.18
CA ARG A 52 -12.85 2.37 -0.07
C ARG A 52 -11.79 1.55 -0.80
N SER A 53 -10.54 1.98 -0.70
CA SER A 53 -9.39 1.29 -1.28
C SER A 53 -8.12 1.65 -0.51
N GLY A 54 -7.43 0.65 0.04
CA GLY A 54 -6.08 0.76 0.58
C GLY A 54 -5.22 -0.36 0.03
N SER A 55 -4.06 0.00 -0.53
CA SER A 55 -3.14 -0.96 -1.15
C SER A 55 -1.86 -1.13 -0.34
N PHE A 56 -1.36 -2.35 -0.31
CA PHE A 56 -0.13 -2.73 0.39
C PHE A 56 0.46 -4.01 -0.20
N PHE A 57 1.77 -4.19 -0.03
CA PHE A 57 2.42 -5.49 -0.27
C PHE A 57 1.97 -6.50 0.77
N ILE A 58 2.00 -7.79 0.44
CA ILE A 58 1.63 -8.89 1.33
C ILE A 58 2.88 -9.74 1.57
N GLY A 59 3.14 -10.11 2.83
CA GLY A 59 4.24 -11.01 3.18
C GLY A 59 5.64 -10.42 3.09
N THR A 60 5.80 -9.15 2.69
CA THR A 60 7.08 -8.45 2.68
C THR A 60 7.56 -8.12 4.09
N SER A 61 8.87 -7.99 4.27
CA SER A 61 9.43 -7.48 5.52
C SER A 61 9.24 -5.94 5.64
N PRO A 62 9.12 -5.39 6.87
CA PRO A 62 9.03 -3.93 7.06
C PRO A 62 10.20 -3.16 6.42
N GLU A 63 11.39 -3.77 6.41
CA GLU A 63 12.64 -3.25 5.88
C GLU A 63 12.66 -3.26 4.35
N PHE A 64 12.03 -4.23 3.70
CA PHE A 64 11.79 -4.19 2.25
C PHE A 64 10.89 -3.00 1.88
N ASP A 65 9.74 -2.85 2.56
CA ASP A 65 8.81 -1.76 2.34
C ASP A 65 9.49 -0.40 2.57
N LEU A 66 10.21 -0.26 3.69
CA LEU A 66 10.90 0.97 4.06
C LEU A 66 11.98 1.37 3.05
N ALA A 67 12.81 0.42 2.60
CA ALA A 67 13.86 0.68 1.62
C ALA A 67 13.27 1.18 0.30
N LEU A 68 12.25 0.50 -0.21
CA LEU A 68 11.61 0.83 -1.47
C LEU A 68 10.90 2.20 -1.41
N TYR A 69 10.20 2.48 -0.30
CA TYR A 69 9.54 3.76 -0.07
C TYR A 69 10.55 4.90 0.07
N THR A 70 11.69 4.67 0.72
CA THR A 70 12.75 5.66 0.90
C THR A 70 13.40 6.02 -0.42
N ILE A 71 13.80 5.02 -1.22
CA ILE A 71 14.37 5.23 -2.56
C ILE A 71 13.39 6.02 -3.42
N CYS A 72 12.10 5.64 -3.40
CA CYS A 72 11.12 6.35 -4.20
C CYS A 72 10.93 7.80 -3.74
N PHE A 73 10.81 8.04 -2.44
CA PHE A 73 10.63 9.40 -1.91
C PHE A 73 11.84 10.31 -2.21
N LEU A 74 13.07 9.79 -2.14
CA LEU A 74 14.27 10.57 -2.42
C LEU A 74 14.44 10.89 -3.91
N THR A 75 13.99 9.98 -4.79
CA THR A 75 14.17 10.13 -6.24
C THR A 75 12.99 10.79 -6.95
N ARG A 76 11.76 10.63 -6.43
CA ARG A 76 10.50 11.05 -7.08
C ARG A 76 9.45 11.44 -6.03
N GLN A 77 9.22 12.75 -5.87
CA GLN A 77 8.28 13.30 -4.89
C GLN A 77 7.00 13.83 -5.54
N SER A 78 5.84 13.58 -4.91
CA SER A 78 4.56 14.32 -5.03
C SER A 78 3.89 14.43 -6.41
N ARG A 79 4.54 14.06 -7.51
CA ARG A 79 3.99 14.04 -8.87
C ARG A 79 4.50 12.88 -9.70
N ASP A 80 5.69 12.39 -9.40
CA ASP A 80 6.31 11.29 -10.12
C ASP A 80 6.09 9.95 -9.42
N ILE A 81 5.67 8.95 -10.19
CA ILE A 81 5.57 7.57 -9.74
C ILE A 81 6.90 6.84 -9.98
N CYS A 82 7.32 6.02 -9.02
CA CYS A 82 8.42 5.09 -9.20
C CYS A 82 7.86 3.76 -9.70
N LYS A 83 8.28 3.31 -10.88
CA LYS A 83 7.82 2.05 -11.47
C LYS A 83 8.80 0.95 -11.12
N PHE A 84 8.28 -0.18 -10.68
CA PHE A 84 9.03 -1.37 -10.31
C PHE A 84 8.34 -2.62 -10.87
N GLN A 85 9.04 -3.74 -10.83
CA GLN A 85 8.53 -5.05 -11.21
C GLN A 85 9.09 -6.09 -10.23
N ILE A 86 8.21 -6.95 -9.72
CA ILE A 86 8.56 -8.13 -8.90
C ILE A 86 7.78 -9.30 -9.48
N GLU A 87 8.44 -10.44 -9.69
CA GLU A 87 7.80 -11.67 -10.19
C GLU A 87 6.99 -11.43 -11.49
N GLU A 88 7.57 -10.65 -12.41
CA GLU A 88 6.93 -10.21 -13.67
C GLU A 88 5.66 -9.36 -13.51
N CYS A 89 5.29 -8.99 -12.28
CA CYS A 89 4.14 -8.16 -11.96
C CYS A 89 4.58 -6.70 -11.77
N PRO A 90 4.18 -5.78 -12.68
CA PRO A 90 4.52 -4.37 -12.54
C PRO A 90 3.67 -3.72 -11.44
N PHE A 91 4.29 -2.78 -10.73
CA PHE A 91 3.61 -1.90 -9.78
C PHE A 91 4.31 -0.55 -9.73
N SER A 92 3.66 0.43 -9.10
CA SER A 92 4.28 1.71 -8.84
C SER A 92 4.20 2.10 -7.37
N ILE A 93 5.16 2.90 -6.92
CA ILE A 93 5.12 3.56 -5.62
C ILE A 93 4.72 5.02 -5.83
N THR A 94 3.73 5.44 -5.05
CA THR A 94 3.29 6.83 -4.97
C THR A 94 3.76 7.39 -3.64
N SER A 95 4.45 8.53 -3.67
CA SER A 95 4.93 9.23 -2.48
C SER A 95 4.40 10.68 -2.47
N TYR A 96 3.99 11.15 -1.30
CA TYR A 96 3.61 12.54 -1.10
C TYR A 96 4.46 13.17 -0.02
N LYS A 97 5.03 14.33 -0.34
CA LYS A 97 5.72 15.17 0.63
C LYS A 97 4.76 15.93 1.53
N LEU A 98 5.12 16.04 2.79
CA LEU A 98 4.52 16.94 3.76
C LEU A 98 5.48 18.11 3.97
N MET A 99 5.03 19.34 3.75
CA MET A 99 5.81 20.53 4.09
C MET A 99 5.40 21.01 5.47
N GLN A 100 6.35 21.11 6.38
CA GLN A 100 6.13 21.58 7.75
C GLN A 100 7.30 22.48 8.17
N GLN A 101 6.99 23.72 8.57
CA GLN A 101 7.99 24.72 8.96
C GLN A 101 9.10 24.91 7.91
N GLY A 102 8.75 24.94 6.63
CA GLY A 102 9.70 25.08 5.53
C GLY A 102 10.56 23.85 5.23
N LYS A 103 10.41 22.75 5.98
CA LYS A 103 11.12 21.48 5.76
C LYS A 103 10.23 20.45 5.07
N ILE A 104 10.87 19.56 4.32
CA ILE A 104 10.21 18.47 3.58
C ILE A 104 10.29 17.18 4.38
N PHE A 105 9.14 16.55 4.59
CA PHE A 105 9.00 15.26 5.27
C PHE A 105 8.20 14.28 4.41
N VAL A 106 8.31 12.99 4.74
CA VAL A 106 7.45 11.95 4.16
C VAL A 106 6.04 12.12 4.75
N GLY A 107 5.06 12.39 3.89
CA GLY A 107 3.65 12.48 4.30
C GLY A 107 2.94 11.13 4.22
N THR A 108 2.98 10.50 3.05
CA THR A 108 2.52 9.11 2.85
C THR A 108 3.26 8.49 1.68
N VAL A 109 3.47 7.18 1.74
CA VAL A 109 4.04 6.38 0.65
C VAL A 109 3.28 5.07 0.60
N TYR A 110 2.91 4.62 -0.60
CA TYR A 110 2.17 3.38 -0.77
C TYR A 110 2.32 2.79 -2.18
N PRO A 111 2.17 1.46 -2.33
CA PRO A 111 2.22 0.81 -3.62
C PRO A 111 0.87 0.87 -4.32
N VAL A 112 0.89 0.87 -5.65
CA VAL A 112 -0.28 0.79 -6.52
C VAL A 112 -0.02 -0.29 -7.55
N ALA A 113 -0.95 -1.23 -7.68
CA ALA A 113 -0.81 -2.33 -8.61
C ALA A 113 -0.79 -1.80 -10.06
N GLY A 114 0.17 -2.27 -10.84
CA GLY A 114 0.22 -2.01 -12.27
C GLY A 114 -0.65 -2.97 -13.07
N SER A 115 -0.45 -2.93 -14.38
CA SER A 115 -1.14 -3.78 -15.36
C SER A 115 -1.00 -5.26 -15.02
N PHE A 116 -2.08 -6.03 -15.11
CA PHE A 116 -2.02 -7.48 -14.95
C PHE A 116 -1.58 -8.14 -16.26
N THR A 117 -0.27 -8.16 -16.49
CA THR A 117 0.33 -8.65 -17.75
C THR A 117 0.26 -10.17 -17.88
N GLU A 118 0.36 -10.67 -19.11
CA GLU A 118 0.44 -12.12 -19.35
C GLU A 118 1.69 -12.74 -18.72
N LYS A 119 2.82 -12.01 -18.69
CA LYS A 119 4.04 -12.44 -17.99
C LYS A 119 3.82 -12.61 -16.48
N CYS A 120 3.22 -11.59 -15.84
CA CYS A 120 2.81 -11.66 -14.43
C CYS A 120 1.92 -12.87 -14.18
N ARG A 121 0.94 -13.12 -15.06
CA ARG A 121 0.05 -14.28 -14.95
C ARG A 121 0.84 -15.59 -15.03
N LYS A 122 1.58 -15.80 -16.12
CA LYS A 122 2.31 -17.06 -16.39
C LYS A 122 3.31 -17.40 -15.29
N HIS A 123 4.04 -16.41 -14.78
CA HIS A 123 5.04 -16.61 -13.74
C HIS A 123 4.45 -17.12 -12.41
N ASN A 124 3.22 -16.72 -12.10
CA ASN A 124 2.60 -16.93 -10.79
C ASN A 124 1.38 -17.88 -10.83
N SER A 125 1.11 -18.55 -11.95
CA SER A 125 -0.03 -19.48 -12.08
C SER A 125 0.28 -20.92 -11.64
N LEU A 126 1.34 -21.11 -10.84
CA LEU A 126 1.74 -22.41 -10.28
C LEU A 126 1.22 -22.55 -8.85
#